data_AF-A0A6M2CI93-F1
#
_entry.id   AF-A0A6M2CI93-F1
#
_cell.length_a   1.000
_cell.length_b   1.000
_cell.length_c   1.000
_cell.angle_alpha   90.00
_cell.angle_beta   90.00
_cell.angle_gamma   90.00
#
_symmetry.space_group_name_H-M   'P 1'
#
loop_
_entity.id
_entity.type
_entity.pdbx_description
1 polymer ?
#
loop_
_entity_poly.entity_id
_entity_poly.type
_entity_poly.pdbx_seq_one_letter_code
_entity_poly.pdbx_strand_id
1 'polypeptide(L)'
;LPDCFPVRYFHSTSWHVDVRGSSPCVSSGVEKCSWTLKFCGEGQEAPCGKNKACEIINTTLLRPMGTFTTLKANGQNSFVVEFQQPGNNLLKCSEPSRTLRTNVIFICDRDKHIPIGPGSLVTKLPYDSIDERDACERNV
;
A
#
# COMPACT_ATOMS: atom_id res chain seq x y z
N LEU A 1 19.43 1.86 1.30
CA LEU A 1 18.02 1.74 0.87
C LEU A 1 17.70 0.25 0.90
N PRO A 2 16.53 -0.18 1.39
CA PRO A 2 16.11 -1.57 1.24
C PRO A 2 16.16 -1.94 -0.24
N ASP A 3 16.69 -3.11 -0.58
CA ASP A 3 17.16 -3.45 -1.93
C ASP A 3 16.04 -3.40 -3.00
N CYS A 4 15.90 -2.22 -3.62
CA CYS A 4 14.98 -1.95 -4.74
C CYS A 4 15.63 -2.22 -6.11
N PHE A 5 16.84 -2.78 -6.14
CA PHE A 5 17.57 -3.08 -7.37
C PHE A 5 17.03 -4.38 -7.99
N PRO A 6 16.70 -4.42 -9.31
CA PRO A 6 17.06 -3.48 -10.37
C PRO A 6 15.90 -2.63 -10.93
N VAL A 7 14.81 -2.44 -10.18
CA VAL A 7 13.58 -1.88 -10.76
C VAL A 7 13.52 -0.36 -10.58
N ARG A 8 14.37 0.36 -11.34
CA ARG A 8 14.39 1.84 -11.42
C ARG A 8 13.00 2.45 -11.62
N TYR A 9 12.15 1.68 -12.27
CA TYR A 9 10.78 2.02 -12.56
C TYR A 9 9.96 2.40 -11.31
N PHE A 10 10.17 1.77 -10.14
CA PHE A 10 9.42 2.11 -8.93
C PHE A 10 9.79 3.45 -8.29
N HIS A 11 10.94 4.03 -8.65
CA HIS A 11 11.49 5.19 -7.94
C HIS A 11 10.68 6.47 -8.19
N SER A 12 10.05 6.59 -9.36
CA SER A 12 9.28 7.77 -9.76
C SER A 12 7.76 7.59 -9.62
N THR A 13 7.31 6.44 -9.11
CA THR A 13 5.89 6.05 -9.20
C THR A 13 5.18 6.16 -7.86
N SER A 14 4.06 6.86 -7.89
CA SER A 14 3.07 6.87 -6.82
C SER A 14 1.89 6.01 -7.26
N TRP A 15 1.47 5.10 -6.38
CA TRP A 15 0.41 4.15 -6.64
C TRP A 15 -0.85 4.65 -5.93
N HIS A 16 -1.96 4.78 -6.67
CA HIS A 16 -3.25 5.13 -6.11
C HIS A 16 -4.17 3.91 -6.09
N VAL A 17 -4.84 3.69 -4.96
CA VAL A 17 -5.74 2.54 -4.76
C VAL A 17 -7.10 3.05 -4.29
N ASP A 18 -8.11 2.90 -5.14
CA ASP A 18 -9.50 3.08 -4.76
C ASP A 18 -9.99 1.81 -4.05
N VAL A 19 -10.03 1.87 -2.72
CA VAL A 19 -10.40 0.72 -1.91
C VAL A 19 -11.92 0.55 -1.84
N ARG A 20 -12.39 -0.68 -2.08
CA ARG A 20 -13.80 -1.06 -2.05
C ARG A 20 -13.98 -2.25 -1.11
N GLY A 21 -15.03 -2.22 -0.29
CA GLY A 21 -15.32 -3.23 0.72
C GLY A 21 -16.35 -2.71 1.72
N SER A 22 -16.72 -3.54 2.69
CA SER A 22 -17.58 -3.13 3.82
C SER A 22 -16.85 -2.26 4.83
N SER A 23 -15.54 -2.45 4.99
CA SER A 23 -14.74 -1.71 5.97
C SER A 23 -13.30 -1.48 5.48
N PRO A 24 -13.12 -0.93 4.26
CA PRO A 24 -11.83 -1.01 3.57
C PRO A 24 -10.74 -0.19 4.26
N CYS A 25 -11.12 0.90 4.92
CA CYS A 25 -10.19 1.82 5.55
C CYS A 25 -9.48 1.22 6.76
N VAL A 26 -8.25 1.64 7.03
CA VAL A 26 -7.50 1.26 8.23
C VAL A 26 -7.82 2.17 9.41
N SER A 27 -8.35 3.36 9.15
CA SER A 27 -8.82 4.28 10.18
C SER A 27 -10.08 3.80 10.87
N SER A 28 -10.11 3.92 12.19
CA SER A 28 -11.30 3.68 13.00
C SER A 28 -12.40 4.68 12.66
N GLY A 29 -13.63 4.20 12.49
CA GLY A 29 -14.80 5.02 12.18
C GLY A 29 -14.84 5.60 10.76
N VAL A 30 -13.95 5.18 9.86
CA VAL A 30 -13.94 5.63 8.46
C VAL A 30 -14.47 4.52 7.55
N GLU A 31 -15.49 4.85 6.76
CA GLU A 31 -16.13 3.94 5.81
C GLU A 31 -15.60 4.10 4.38
N LYS A 32 -15.17 5.31 4.02
CA LYS A 32 -14.69 5.65 2.67
C LYS A 32 -13.32 6.31 2.74
N CYS A 33 -12.42 5.83 1.90
CA CYS A 33 -11.07 6.34 1.76
C CYS A 33 -10.49 5.87 0.42
N SER A 34 -9.36 6.44 0.04
CA SER A 34 -8.46 5.90 -0.99
C SER A 34 -7.05 5.88 -0.45
N TRP A 35 -6.17 5.08 -1.03
CA TRP A 35 -4.79 4.97 -0.57
C TRP A 35 -3.82 5.48 -1.62
N THR A 36 -2.75 6.12 -1.14
CA THR A 36 -1.60 6.47 -1.96
C THR A 36 -0.35 5.84 -1.35
N LEU A 37 0.40 5.13 -2.17
CA LEU A 37 1.54 4.34 -1.75
C LEU A 37 2.75 4.77 -2.57
N LYS A 38 3.86 5.06 -1.90
CA LYS A 38 5.15 5.27 -2.57
C LYS A 38 6.23 4.51 -1.84
N PHE A 39 7.06 3.79 -2.58
CA PHE A 39 8.17 2.99 -2.10
C PHE A 39 9.33 3.10 -3.08
N CYS A 40 10.55 2.79 -2.64
CA CYS A 40 11.77 2.93 -3.45
C CYS A 40 12.01 4.34 -4.02
N GLY A 41 11.34 5.37 -3.51
CA GLY A 41 11.26 6.67 -4.16
C GLY A 41 12.49 7.56 -3.97
N GLU A 42 12.87 8.28 -5.03
CA GLU A 42 13.63 9.53 -4.95
C GLU A 42 12.73 10.68 -5.45
N GLY A 43 12.72 11.84 -4.77
CA GLY A 43 11.85 12.97 -5.11
C GLY A 43 10.46 12.96 -4.46
N GLN A 44 9.45 13.51 -5.15
CA GLN A 44 8.13 13.90 -4.59
C GLN A 44 7.46 12.80 -3.77
N GLU A 45 7.01 13.14 -2.56
CA GLU A 45 6.59 12.17 -1.55
C GLU A 45 5.11 11.77 -1.70
N ALA A 46 4.72 10.62 -1.13
CA ALA A 46 3.30 10.40 -0.86
C ALA A 46 2.80 11.52 0.09
N PRO A 47 1.50 11.81 0.18
CA PRO A 47 1.01 12.89 1.05
C PRO A 47 1.44 12.72 2.52
N CYS A 48 1.64 11.49 2.99
CA CYS A 48 2.13 11.18 4.33
C CYS A 48 3.67 11.11 4.46
N GLY A 49 4.42 11.31 3.37
CA GLY A 49 5.88 11.38 3.36
C GLY A 49 6.59 10.32 2.48
N LYS A 50 7.92 10.39 2.44
CA LYS A 50 8.78 9.48 1.68
C LYS A 50 8.63 8.02 2.14
N ASN A 51 8.52 7.10 1.18
CA ASN A 51 8.44 5.67 1.44
C ASN A 51 7.28 5.30 2.39
N LYS A 52 6.14 6.00 2.25
CA LYS A 52 4.95 5.79 3.09
C LYS A 52 3.77 5.27 2.27
N ALA A 53 2.95 4.49 2.95
CA ALA A 53 1.56 4.25 2.61
C ALA A 53 0.71 5.29 3.33
N CYS A 54 -0.26 5.89 2.63
CA CYS A 54 -1.08 6.98 3.13
C CYS A 54 -2.54 6.74 2.80
N GLU A 55 -3.39 6.77 3.81
CA GLU A 55 -4.83 6.77 3.66
C GLU A 55 -5.32 8.21 3.49
N ILE A 56 -6.11 8.42 2.44
CA ILE A 56 -6.77 9.68 2.12
C ILE A 56 -8.23 9.51 2.52
N ILE A 57 -8.63 10.14 3.62
CA ILE A 57 -10.02 10.12 4.10
C ILE A 57 -10.80 11.24 3.44
N ASN A 58 -10.19 12.42 3.32
CA ASN A 58 -10.65 13.54 2.51
C ASN A 58 -9.45 14.43 2.14
N THR A 59 -9.69 15.59 1.54
CA THR A 59 -8.62 16.50 1.04
C THR A 59 -7.72 17.06 2.13
N THR A 60 -8.16 17.07 3.39
CA THR A 60 -7.40 17.65 4.53
C THR A 60 -7.00 16.61 5.57
N LEU A 61 -7.68 15.46 5.60
CA LEU A 61 -7.44 14.39 6.56
C LEU A 61 -6.74 13.22 5.89
N LEU A 62 -5.45 13.13 6.18
CA LEU A 62 -4.54 12.08 5.73
C LEU A 62 -4.07 11.27 6.93
N ARG A 63 -3.89 9.96 6.76
CA ARG A 63 -3.37 9.10 7.83
C ARG A 63 -2.28 8.17 7.31
N PRO A 64 -1.10 8.13 7.94
CA PRO A 64 -0.10 7.15 7.56
C PRO A 64 -0.60 5.75 7.88
N MET A 65 -0.34 4.83 6.95
CA MET A 65 -0.72 3.41 7.04
C MET A 65 0.50 2.48 7.15
N GLY A 66 1.70 3.05 7.07
CA GLY A 66 2.92 2.26 7.08
C GLY A 66 4.10 2.96 6.44
N THR A 67 5.28 2.52 6.84
CA THR A 67 6.56 2.85 6.21
C THR A 67 7.05 1.64 5.46
N PHE A 68 7.44 1.83 4.21
CA PHE A 68 8.06 0.79 3.40
C PHE A 68 9.35 0.34 4.08
N THR A 69 9.45 -0.97 4.32
CA THR A 69 10.61 -1.57 4.96
C THR A 69 11.50 -2.27 3.94
N THR A 70 10.95 -3.15 3.10
CA THR A 70 11.69 -3.89 2.09
C THR A 70 10.76 -4.54 1.06
N LEU A 71 11.32 -4.87 -0.10
CA LEU A 71 10.71 -5.81 -1.03
C LEU A 71 10.92 -7.24 -0.51
N LYS A 72 9.89 -8.07 -0.61
CA LYS A 72 9.95 -9.50 -0.28
C LYS A 72 9.62 -10.31 -1.53
N ALA A 73 10.46 -11.29 -1.86
CA ALA A 73 10.12 -12.26 -2.89
C ALA A 73 8.89 -13.07 -2.43
N ASN A 74 7.94 -13.31 -3.35
CA ASN A 74 6.73 -14.08 -3.07
C ASN A 74 6.55 -15.15 -4.14
N GLY A 75 7.29 -16.24 -4.00
CA GLY A 75 7.36 -17.27 -5.03
C GLY A 75 8.03 -16.79 -6.32
N GLN A 76 7.79 -17.51 -7.41
CA GLN A 76 8.53 -17.32 -8.67
C GLN A 76 8.00 -16.17 -9.54
N ASN A 77 6.73 -15.80 -9.40
CA ASN A 77 6.05 -14.84 -10.28
C ASN A 77 5.42 -13.67 -9.51
N SER A 78 5.84 -13.43 -8.27
CA SER A 78 5.32 -12.28 -7.53
C SER A 78 6.30 -11.76 -6.49
N PHE A 79 6.09 -10.53 -6.07
CA PHE A 79 6.80 -9.92 -4.96
C PHE A 79 5.84 -9.06 -4.13
N VAL A 80 6.21 -8.81 -2.89
CA VAL A 80 5.41 -8.03 -1.93
C VAL A 80 6.16 -6.78 -1.53
N VAL A 81 5.48 -5.65 -1.59
CA VAL A 81 5.88 -4.40 -0.96
C VAL A 81 5.16 -4.31 0.37
N GLU A 82 5.91 -4.39 1.47
CA GLU A 82 5.33 -4.32 2.82
C GLU A 82 5.56 -2.94 3.43
N PHE A 83 4.48 -2.38 3.99
CA PHE A 83 4.48 -1.17 4.79
C PHE A 83 4.06 -1.50 6.22
N GLN A 84 4.83 -1.02 7.20
CA GLN A 84 4.56 -1.28 8.62
C GLN A 84 4.34 0.01 9.41
N GLN A 85 3.38 0.00 10.32
CA GLN A 85 3.15 1.06 11.30
C GLN A 85 2.66 0.49 12.64
N PRO A 86 3.14 1.00 13.78
CA PRO A 86 2.60 0.63 15.07
C PRO A 86 1.10 0.91 15.16
N GLY A 87 0.37 0.01 15.80
CA GLY A 87 -1.03 0.23 16.13
C GLY A 87 -1.22 1.49 16.98
N ASN A 88 -2.39 2.08 16.86
CA ASN A 88 -2.79 3.23 17.69
C ASN A 88 -4.31 3.39 17.67
N ASN A 89 -4.85 4.11 18.64
CA ASN A 89 -6.29 4.31 18.83
C ASN A 89 -7.03 4.97 17.64
N LEU A 90 -6.33 5.60 16.69
CA LEU A 90 -6.93 6.15 15.48
C LEU A 90 -7.07 5.10 14.36
N LEU A 91 -6.40 3.96 14.48
CA LEU A 91 -6.47 2.83 13.56
C LEU A 91 -7.40 1.74 14.11
N LYS A 92 -7.96 0.93 13.21
CA LYS A 92 -8.67 -0.31 13.56
C LYS A 92 -7.72 -1.30 14.25
N CYS A 93 -6.45 -1.29 13.85
CA CYS A 93 -5.35 -1.88 14.60
C CYS A 93 -5.00 -0.97 15.80
N SER A 94 -5.80 -1.05 16.86
CA SER A 94 -5.76 -0.08 17.97
C SER A 94 -4.64 -0.33 18.99
N GLU A 95 -4.23 -1.58 19.15
CA GLU A 95 -3.24 -2.02 20.11
C GLU A 95 -1.82 -1.56 19.73
N PRO A 96 -1.14 -0.73 20.53
CA PRO A 96 0.22 -0.26 20.22
C PRO A 96 1.29 -1.36 20.17
N SER A 97 1.03 -2.50 20.80
CA SER A 97 1.87 -3.70 20.76
C SER A 97 1.77 -4.46 19.44
N ARG A 98 0.72 -4.20 18.64
CA ARG A 98 0.52 -4.80 17.32
C ARG A 98 1.02 -3.86 16.23
N THR A 99 1.33 -4.44 15.08
CA THR A 99 1.80 -3.70 13.90
C THR A 99 0.76 -3.84 12.80
N LEU A 100 0.24 -2.71 12.31
CA LEU A 100 -0.50 -2.67 11.05
C LEU A 100 0.47 -2.97 9.91
N ARG A 101 0.16 -4.01 9.13
CA ARG A 101 0.86 -4.38 7.91
C ARG A 101 -0.03 -4.11 6.70
N THR A 102 0.44 -3.25 5.81
CA THR A 102 -0.18 -3.04 4.50
C THR A 102 0.73 -3.65 3.44
N ASN A 103 0.28 -4.71 2.79
CA ASN A 103 1.01 -5.45 1.77
C ASN A 103 0.41 -5.14 0.40
N VAL A 104 1.28 -4.83 -0.56
CA VAL A 104 0.94 -4.70 -1.97
C VAL A 104 1.60 -5.83 -2.72
N ILE A 105 0.80 -6.71 -3.32
CA ILE A 105 1.25 -7.94 -3.95
C ILE A 105 1.28 -7.72 -5.46
N PHE A 106 2.47 -7.71 -6.02
CA PHE A 106 2.69 -7.57 -7.45
C PHE A 106 2.87 -8.94 -8.06
N ILE A 107 1.94 -9.34 -8.93
CA ILE A 107 1.97 -10.62 -9.63
C ILE A 107 2.28 -10.35 -11.10
N CYS A 108 3.23 -11.11 -11.66
CA CYS A 108 3.53 -11.10 -13.08
C CYS A 108 2.33 -11.66 -13.86
N ASP A 109 1.70 -10.81 -14.66
CA ASP A 109 0.69 -11.21 -15.62
C ASP A 109 1.33 -11.26 -17.02
N ARG A 110 1.38 -12.46 -17.61
CA ARG A 110 2.04 -12.69 -18.90
C ARG A 110 1.23 -12.16 -20.08
N ASP A 111 -0.07 -12.00 -19.92
CA ASP A 111 -0.98 -11.55 -20.97
C ASP A 111 -1.10 -10.01 -20.97
N LYS A 112 -0.89 -9.39 -19.81
CA LYS A 112 -0.88 -7.94 -19.67
C LYS A 112 0.50 -7.35 -19.90
N HIS A 113 0.67 -6.75 -21.07
CA HIS A 113 1.79 -5.85 -21.37
C HIS A 113 1.60 -4.48 -20.68
N ILE A 114 1.33 -4.44 -19.37
CA ILE A 114 1.25 -3.16 -18.67
C ILE A 114 2.71 -2.71 -18.44
N PRO A 115 3.20 -1.69 -19.16
CA PRO A 115 4.48 -1.10 -18.81
C PRO A 115 4.31 -0.53 -17.42
N ILE A 116 5.17 -0.90 -16.49
CA ILE A 116 4.91 -0.51 -15.11
C ILE A 116 4.92 1.05 -14.99
N GLY A 117 5.45 1.88 -15.91
CA GLY A 117 5.32 3.37 -16.22
C GLY A 117 4.80 4.49 -15.24
N PRO A 118 5.44 5.67 -15.06
CA PRO A 118 4.95 6.73 -14.15
C PRO A 118 3.55 7.18 -14.56
N GLY A 119 2.63 7.31 -13.60
CA GLY A 119 1.21 7.56 -13.89
C GLY A 119 0.42 6.30 -14.29
N SER A 120 1.01 5.11 -14.21
CA SER A 120 0.26 3.86 -14.37
C SER A 120 -0.80 3.74 -13.28
N LEU A 121 -2.05 3.68 -13.73
CA LEU A 121 -3.13 3.22 -12.87
C LEU A 121 -2.90 1.74 -12.58
N VAL A 122 -2.76 1.45 -11.30
CA VAL A 122 -2.80 0.10 -10.76
C VAL A 122 -4.21 -0.40 -10.95
N THR A 123 -4.48 -1.00 -12.11
CA THR A 123 -5.73 -1.75 -12.24
C THR A 123 -5.56 -3.01 -11.40
N LYS A 124 -6.37 -3.09 -10.35
CA LYS A 124 -6.53 -4.30 -9.55
C LYS A 124 -6.73 -5.48 -10.51
N LEU A 125 -5.84 -6.49 -10.44
CA LEU A 125 -6.15 -7.80 -11.00
C LEU A 125 -7.47 -8.25 -10.35
N PRO A 126 -8.40 -8.90 -11.08
CA PRO A 126 -9.70 -9.27 -10.55
C PRO A 126 -9.54 -10.34 -9.46
N TYR A 127 -9.16 -9.91 -8.26
CA TYR A 127 -9.12 -10.70 -7.05
C TYR A 127 -10.09 -10.07 -6.04
N ASP A 128 -10.83 -10.93 -5.37
CA ASP A 128 -11.95 -10.60 -4.51
C ASP A 128 -11.48 -9.88 -3.24
N SER A 129 -12.05 -8.69 -2.99
CA SER A 129 -11.95 -7.95 -1.71
C SER A 129 -10.53 -7.60 -1.23
N ILE A 130 -10.42 -6.68 -0.28
CA ILE A 130 -9.24 -6.57 0.59
C ILE A 130 -9.44 -7.63 1.67
N ASP A 131 -8.42 -8.39 2.05
CA ASP A 131 -8.56 -9.30 3.20
C ASP A 131 -8.74 -8.46 4.47
N GLU A 132 -9.98 -8.38 4.96
CA GLU A 132 -10.40 -7.62 6.14
C GLU A 132 -10.44 -8.50 7.41
N ARG A 133 -10.00 -9.77 7.35
CA ARG A 133 -10.11 -10.71 8.50
C ARG A 133 -9.32 -10.27 9.73
N ASP A 134 -8.17 -9.64 9.53
CA ASP A 134 -7.37 -9.04 10.60
C ASP A 134 -7.45 -7.51 10.51
N ALA A 135 -7.81 -6.86 11.61
CA ALA A 135 -7.79 -5.40 11.72
C ALA A 135 -6.39 -4.79 11.53
N CYS A 136 -5.33 -5.58 11.71
CA CYS A 136 -3.93 -5.19 11.56
C CYS A 136 -3.27 -5.66 10.26
N GLU A 137 -4.00 -6.25 9.31
CA GLU A 137 -3.44 -6.65 8.02
C GLU A 137 -4.30 -6.16 6.86
N ARG A 138 -3.67 -5.60 5.82
CA ARG A 138 -4.33 -5.20 4.58
C ARG A 138 -3.52 -5.70 3.41
N ASN A 139 -4.11 -6.60 2.63
CA ASN A 139 -3.50 -7.18 1.44
C ASN A 139 -4.22 -6.66 0.20
N VAL A 140 -3.44 -6.12 -0.77
CA VAL A 140 -3.92 -5.60 -2.06
C VAL A 140 -3.16 -6.25 -3.19
#